data_AF-A0A3M7SDN3-F1
#
_entry.id   AF-A0A3M7SDN3-F1
#
_cell.length_a   1.000
_cell.length_b   1.000
_cell.length_c   1.000
_cell.angle_alpha   90.00
_cell.angle_beta   90.00
_cell.angle_gamma   90.00
#
_symmetry.space_group_name_H-M   'P 1'
#
loop_
_entity.id
_entity.type
_entity.pdbx_description
1 polymer ?
#
loop_
_entity_poly.entity_id
_entity_poly.type
_entity_poly.pdbx_seq_one_letter_code
_entity_poly.pdbx_strand_id
1 'polypeptide(L)'
;MNVARVHDQSYVTLATNENYALGALTLGSSLRNSNTNRSLTVLITSQVPSPLVDQLRTVFDLVELVDVLDSNDSANLALLKRPELGVTFTKLHCWRLVQFSKCVFLDSDCLVVKNSDDLFDNDEFTAVTDIGWPDCFNSGVFVFRPSLQTYSSLLTYAVQQGSFDGGDQGLLNSFFPNWKRASFVYNMTTNASYSYAPAYKQFKDSVRIVHFIGAQKPWYHSYNLDSGSVMGNVTVHESELINQWWKVFVDNVLPGLNEETVSRMSVQLVSRKPVSVSVPVQQEQVVEAAQPQAYHEPAPSAPTGKVVGGVEVGSEVHQQKWQHGQIEYTGRDAFSNIQAHLDAQLKK
;
A
#
# COMPACT_ATOMS: atom_id res chain seq x y z
N MET A 1 33.53 -8.44 0.76
CA MET A 1 33.55 -9.09 -0.57
C MET A 1 32.41 -8.49 -1.37
N ASN A 2 32.67 -7.95 -2.56
CA ASN A 2 31.59 -7.53 -3.46
C ASN A 2 30.90 -8.79 -3.99
N VAL A 3 29.73 -9.11 -3.45
CA VAL A 3 28.89 -10.19 -3.98
C VAL A 3 28.43 -9.76 -5.37
N ALA A 4 28.65 -10.58 -6.39
CA ALA A 4 28.21 -10.28 -7.74
C ALA A 4 26.68 -10.08 -7.77
N ARG A 5 26.21 -9.06 -8.51
CA ARG A 5 24.77 -8.87 -8.76
C ARG A 5 24.25 -10.04 -9.59
N VAL A 6 23.10 -10.56 -9.20
CA VAL A 6 22.34 -11.57 -9.94
C VAL A 6 21.23 -10.83 -10.66
N HIS A 7 21.31 -10.77 -11.99
CA HIS A 7 20.45 -9.91 -12.81
C HIS A 7 19.20 -10.63 -13.34
N ASP A 8 19.21 -11.96 -13.37
CA ASP A 8 18.08 -12.78 -13.82
C ASP A 8 17.10 -13.11 -12.69
N GLN A 9 17.28 -12.54 -11.49
CA GLN A 9 16.40 -12.73 -10.34
C GLN A 9 16.01 -11.40 -9.73
N SER A 10 14.73 -11.23 -9.35
CA SER A 10 14.23 -9.96 -8.83
C SER A 10 13.33 -10.12 -7.61
N TYR A 11 13.46 -9.20 -6.66
CA TYR A 11 12.32 -8.88 -5.80
C TYR A 11 11.31 -8.07 -6.62
N VAL A 12 10.02 -8.36 -6.44
CA VAL A 12 8.93 -7.71 -7.16
C VAL A 12 7.92 -7.18 -6.16
N THR A 13 7.47 -5.95 -6.34
CA THR A 13 6.37 -5.36 -5.56
C THR A 13 5.37 -4.65 -6.47
N LEU A 14 4.24 -4.20 -5.92
CA LEU A 14 3.18 -3.53 -6.64
C LEU A 14 2.76 -2.25 -5.90
N ALA A 15 2.66 -1.13 -6.61
CA ALA A 15 2.09 0.11 -6.11
C ALA A 15 0.96 0.60 -7.04
N THR A 16 -0.28 0.61 -6.54
CA THR A 16 -1.47 0.98 -7.33
C THR A 16 -1.96 2.41 -7.11
N ASN A 17 -1.31 3.15 -6.20
CA ASN A 17 -1.62 4.54 -5.87
C ASN A 17 -0.44 5.19 -5.12
N GLU A 18 -0.57 6.48 -4.80
CA GLU A 18 0.43 7.26 -4.07
C GLU A 18 0.87 6.64 -2.73
N ASN A 19 -0.06 6.21 -1.87
CA ASN A 19 0.28 5.66 -0.56
C ASN A 19 1.08 4.35 -0.67
N TYR A 20 0.67 3.47 -1.57
CA TYR A 20 1.38 2.21 -1.81
C TYR A 20 2.72 2.45 -2.53
N ALA A 21 2.87 3.54 -3.29
CA ALA A 21 4.17 3.94 -3.85
C ALA A 21 5.15 4.38 -2.75
N LEU A 22 4.69 5.08 -1.71
CA LEU A 22 5.52 5.40 -0.53
C LEU A 22 5.91 4.12 0.24
N GLY A 23 4.99 3.16 0.36
CA GLY A 23 5.28 1.82 0.86
C GLY A 23 6.36 1.12 0.04
N ALA A 24 6.22 1.09 -1.28
CA ALA A 24 7.17 0.47 -2.20
C ALA A 24 8.56 1.14 -2.14
N LEU A 25 8.64 2.47 -2.06
CA LEU A 25 9.90 3.19 -1.85
C LEU A 25 10.60 2.76 -0.56
N THR A 26 9.83 2.62 0.52
CA THR A 26 10.35 2.19 1.82
C THR A 26 10.82 0.74 1.78
N LEU A 27 10.02 -0.15 1.18
CA LEU A 27 10.37 -1.54 0.96
C LEU A 27 11.65 -1.68 0.12
N GLY A 28 11.71 -1.02 -1.04
CA GLY A 28 12.88 -1.02 -1.92
C GLY A 28 14.13 -0.50 -1.22
N SER A 29 14.01 0.58 -0.45
CA SER A 29 15.10 1.12 0.36
C SER A 29 15.57 0.13 1.42
N SER A 30 14.65 -0.55 2.09
CA SER A 30 14.97 -1.58 3.10
C SER A 30 15.72 -2.78 2.49
N LEU A 31 15.34 -3.20 1.28
CA LEU A 31 16.04 -4.22 0.51
C LEU A 31 17.48 -3.79 0.18
N ARG A 32 17.68 -2.55 -0.30
CA ARG A 32 19.01 -1.99 -0.55
C ARG A 32 19.85 -1.91 0.72
N ASN A 33 19.28 -1.45 1.84
CA ASN A 33 19.93 -1.39 3.14
C ASN A 33 20.35 -2.78 3.66
N SER A 34 19.58 -3.81 3.30
CA SER A 34 19.89 -5.22 3.61
C SER A 34 20.99 -5.83 2.72
N ASN A 35 21.57 -5.03 1.80
CA ASN A 35 22.60 -5.45 0.85
C ASN A 35 22.17 -6.61 -0.07
N THR A 36 20.91 -6.62 -0.54
CA THR A 36 20.52 -7.56 -1.58
C THR A 36 21.39 -7.38 -2.83
N ASN A 37 21.81 -8.49 -3.42
CA ASN A 37 22.47 -8.50 -4.73
C ASN A 37 21.50 -8.85 -5.88
N ARG A 38 20.20 -8.92 -5.61
CA ARG A 38 19.13 -9.18 -6.59
C ARG A 38 18.64 -7.88 -7.22
N SER A 39 18.03 -7.98 -8.40
CA SER A 39 17.33 -6.85 -9.02
C SER A 39 16.09 -6.47 -8.20
N LEU A 40 15.68 -5.20 -8.27
CA LEU A 40 14.43 -4.72 -7.68
C LEU A 40 13.47 -4.26 -8.79
N THR A 41 12.27 -4.81 -8.81
CA THR A 41 11.21 -4.47 -9.74
C THR A 41 9.98 -3.97 -9.01
N VAL A 42 9.36 -2.89 -9.50
CA VAL A 42 8.05 -2.43 -9.04
C VAL A 42 7.09 -2.34 -10.22
N LEU A 43 5.94 -2.97 -10.06
CA LEU A 43 4.79 -2.78 -10.94
C LEU A 43 4.01 -1.56 -10.45
N ILE A 44 3.61 -0.67 -11.36
CA ILE A 44 2.83 0.52 -11.04
C ILE A 44 1.60 0.63 -11.94
N THR A 45 0.56 1.30 -11.45
CA THR A 45 -0.58 1.71 -12.29
C THR A 45 -0.46 3.18 -12.68
N SER A 46 -1.32 3.63 -13.60
CA SER A 46 -1.43 5.05 -14.01
C SER A 46 -1.86 5.98 -12.87
N GLN A 47 -2.33 5.43 -11.75
CA GLN A 47 -2.75 6.19 -10.57
C GLN A 47 -1.57 6.63 -9.68
N VAL A 48 -0.34 6.17 -9.97
CA VAL A 48 0.87 6.63 -9.27
C VAL A 48 1.34 7.96 -9.91
N PRO A 49 1.44 9.05 -9.15
CA PRO A 49 1.86 10.35 -9.67
C PRO A 49 3.28 10.33 -10.25
N SER A 50 3.51 11.06 -11.35
CA SER A 50 4.83 11.11 -12.03
C SER A 50 6.00 11.43 -11.09
N PRO A 51 5.92 12.38 -10.14
CA PRO A 51 7.02 12.64 -9.22
C PRO A 51 7.41 11.41 -8.38
N LEU A 52 6.44 10.59 -7.99
CA LEU A 52 6.69 9.34 -7.26
C LEU A 52 7.22 8.24 -8.18
N VAL A 53 6.80 8.19 -9.44
CA VAL A 53 7.40 7.30 -10.44
C VAL A 53 8.89 7.61 -10.61
N ASP A 54 9.26 8.89 -10.65
CA ASP A 54 10.66 9.31 -10.75
C ASP A 54 11.47 8.92 -9.50
N GLN A 55 10.87 9.05 -8.31
CA GLN A 55 11.49 8.54 -7.08
C GLN A 55 11.65 7.01 -7.11
N LEU A 56 10.65 6.26 -7.57
CA LEU A 56 10.73 4.80 -7.69
C LEU A 56 11.90 4.38 -8.58
N ARG A 57 12.17 5.10 -9.68
CA ARG A 57 13.31 4.86 -10.58
C ARG A 57 14.68 5.06 -9.93
N THR A 58 14.76 5.77 -8.79
CA THR A 58 16.03 5.91 -8.05
C THR A 58 16.35 4.70 -7.18
N VAL A 59 15.33 3.90 -6.82
CA VAL A 59 15.44 2.76 -5.91
C VAL A 59 15.39 1.43 -6.66
N PHE A 60 14.45 1.31 -7.60
CA PHE A 60 14.16 0.09 -8.35
C PHE A 60 14.96 0.04 -9.67
N ASP A 61 15.48 -1.14 -10.01
CA ASP A 61 16.18 -1.35 -11.28
C ASP A 61 15.18 -1.40 -12.46
N LEU A 62 13.92 -1.78 -12.20
CA LEU A 62 12.82 -1.80 -13.17
C LEU A 62 11.54 -1.21 -12.56
N VAL A 63 10.96 -0.21 -13.22
CA VAL A 63 9.64 0.35 -12.92
C VAL A 63 8.72 0.09 -14.11
N GLU A 64 7.78 -0.84 -13.97
CA GLU A 64 6.92 -1.30 -15.06
C GLU A 64 5.49 -0.82 -14.86
N LEU A 65 4.98 -0.05 -15.83
CA LEU A 65 3.58 0.35 -15.86
C LEU A 65 2.73 -0.83 -16.33
N VAL A 66 1.80 -1.26 -15.49
CA VAL A 66 0.83 -2.31 -15.80
C VAL A 66 -0.55 -1.69 -15.95
N ASP A 67 -1.15 -1.88 -17.12
CA ASP A 67 -2.49 -1.41 -17.41
C ASP A 67 -3.52 -2.51 -17.08
N VAL A 68 -4.32 -2.25 -16.05
CA VAL A 68 -5.43 -3.11 -15.60
C VAL A 68 -6.53 -3.17 -16.67
N LEU A 69 -6.60 -2.16 -17.55
CA LEU A 69 -7.68 -1.94 -18.50
C LEU A 69 -7.25 -2.17 -19.96
N ASP A 70 -6.13 -2.85 -20.23
CA ASP A 70 -5.74 -3.14 -21.62
C ASP A 70 -6.79 -4.06 -22.27
N SER A 71 -7.70 -3.41 -23.01
CA SER A 71 -8.90 -3.97 -23.62
C SER A 71 -8.63 -4.90 -24.79
N ASN A 72 -7.36 -5.08 -25.16
CA ASN A 72 -6.98 -5.95 -26.27
C ASN A 72 -6.90 -7.43 -25.90
N ASP A 73 -6.96 -7.78 -24.61
CA ASP A 73 -7.02 -9.17 -24.15
C ASP A 73 -8.44 -9.55 -23.74
N SER A 74 -8.99 -10.57 -24.40
CA SER A 74 -10.31 -11.14 -24.10
C SER A 74 -10.44 -11.60 -22.64
N ALA A 75 -9.35 -12.03 -22.01
CA ALA A 75 -9.34 -12.39 -20.59
C ALA A 75 -9.47 -11.15 -19.70
N ASN A 76 -8.77 -10.05 -20.03
CA ASN A 76 -8.88 -8.77 -19.31
C ASN A 76 -10.29 -8.21 -19.44
N LEU A 77 -10.89 -8.27 -20.64
CA LEU A 77 -12.28 -7.85 -20.86
C LEU A 77 -13.30 -8.67 -20.05
N ALA A 78 -13.07 -9.97 -19.89
CA ALA A 78 -13.92 -10.81 -19.05
C ALA A 78 -13.79 -10.43 -17.57
N LEU A 79 -12.59 -10.04 -17.13
CA LEU A 79 -12.32 -9.58 -15.77
C LEU A 79 -12.88 -8.18 -15.48
N LEU A 80 -13.04 -7.30 -16.48
CA LEU A 80 -13.77 -6.02 -16.31
C LEU A 80 -15.22 -6.22 -15.84
N LYS A 81 -15.81 -7.40 -16.11
CA LYS A 81 -17.15 -7.75 -15.61
C LYS A 81 -17.14 -8.19 -14.14
N ARG A 82 -15.97 -8.26 -13.51
CA ARG A 82 -15.72 -8.69 -12.12
C ARG A 82 -14.90 -7.61 -11.38
N PRO A 83 -15.47 -6.40 -11.18
CA PRO A 83 -14.73 -5.25 -10.64
C PRO A 83 -14.13 -5.49 -9.25
N GLU A 84 -14.69 -6.44 -8.48
CA GLU A 84 -14.16 -6.86 -7.19
C GLU A 84 -12.75 -7.47 -7.27
N LEU A 85 -12.34 -7.97 -8.45
CA LEU A 85 -11.04 -8.60 -8.67
C LEU A 85 -9.96 -7.62 -9.18
N GLY A 86 -10.24 -6.31 -9.26
CA GLY A 86 -9.37 -5.34 -9.95
C GLY A 86 -7.95 -5.22 -9.39
N VAL A 87 -7.79 -5.14 -8.06
CA VAL A 87 -6.45 -5.05 -7.43
C VAL A 87 -5.71 -6.39 -7.53
N THR A 88 -6.43 -7.49 -7.30
CA THR A 88 -5.94 -8.87 -7.46
C THR A 88 -5.30 -9.09 -8.83
N PHE A 89 -5.95 -8.63 -9.89
CA PHE A 89 -5.46 -8.81 -11.26
C PHE A 89 -4.12 -8.10 -11.51
N THR A 90 -3.98 -6.88 -11.00
CA THR A 90 -2.76 -6.08 -11.21
C THR A 90 -1.52 -6.81 -10.68
N LYS A 91 -1.66 -7.53 -9.56
CA LYS A 91 -0.60 -8.34 -8.95
C LYS A 91 -0.19 -9.52 -9.83
N LEU A 92 -1.11 -10.12 -10.59
CA LEU A 92 -0.82 -11.26 -11.47
C LEU A 92 0.15 -10.91 -12.61
N HIS A 93 0.26 -9.63 -12.99
CA HIS A 93 1.25 -9.18 -13.96
C HIS A 93 2.69 -9.49 -13.57
N CYS A 94 2.98 -9.78 -12.30
CA CYS A 94 4.32 -10.23 -11.89
C CYS A 94 4.76 -11.51 -12.63
N TRP A 95 3.85 -12.39 -13.04
CA TRP A 95 4.18 -13.57 -13.86
C TRP A 95 4.55 -13.23 -15.31
N ARG A 96 4.32 -12.00 -15.78
CA ARG A 96 4.73 -11.56 -17.12
C ARG A 96 6.20 -11.14 -17.20
N LEU A 97 6.89 -11.03 -16.08
CA LEU A 97 8.29 -10.60 -15.98
C LEU A 97 9.28 -11.70 -16.43
N VAL A 98 9.08 -12.24 -17.63
CA VAL A 98 9.83 -13.39 -18.19
C VAL A 98 11.30 -13.09 -18.50
N GLN A 99 11.75 -11.85 -18.33
CA GLN A 99 13.17 -11.50 -18.28
C GLN A 99 13.88 -12.06 -17.03
N PHE A 100 13.13 -12.47 -16.01
CA PHE A 100 13.67 -13.08 -14.79
C PHE A 100 13.38 -14.59 -14.73
N SER A 101 14.36 -15.37 -14.27
CA SER A 101 14.27 -16.81 -14.06
C SER A 101 13.53 -17.18 -12.77
N LYS A 102 13.56 -16.30 -11.76
CA LYS A 102 12.88 -16.46 -10.48
C LYS A 102 12.67 -15.12 -9.80
N CYS A 103 11.52 -14.96 -9.17
CA CYS A 103 11.18 -13.75 -8.45
C CYS A 103 10.69 -14.06 -7.03
N VAL A 104 10.87 -13.11 -6.13
CA VAL A 104 10.22 -13.07 -4.81
C VAL A 104 9.27 -11.87 -4.81
N PHE A 105 7.98 -12.14 -4.74
CA PHE A 105 6.99 -11.09 -4.59
C PHE A 105 6.94 -10.64 -3.12
N LEU A 106 6.84 -9.33 -2.89
CA LEU A 106 6.63 -8.68 -1.59
C LEU A 106 5.55 -7.61 -1.74
N ASP A 107 4.47 -7.67 -0.94
CA ASP A 107 3.50 -6.57 -0.89
C ASP A 107 4.20 -5.28 -0.41
N SER A 108 3.75 -4.11 -0.88
CA SER A 108 4.44 -2.83 -0.62
C SER A 108 4.30 -2.32 0.81
N ASP A 109 3.52 -3.00 1.64
CA ASP A 109 3.39 -2.84 3.08
C ASP A 109 4.25 -3.86 3.85
N CYS A 110 5.22 -4.48 3.18
CA CYS A 110 6.31 -5.21 3.84
C CYS A 110 7.50 -4.29 4.17
N LEU A 111 8.31 -4.73 5.13
CA LEU A 111 9.60 -4.14 5.47
C LEU A 111 10.65 -5.24 5.61
N VAL A 112 11.76 -5.12 4.88
CA VAL A 112 12.89 -6.05 5.00
C VAL A 112 13.85 -5.55 6.07
N VAL A 113 13.95 -6.29 7.17
CA VAL A 113 14.83 -5.96 8.30
C VAL A 113 16.19 -6.66 8.21
N LYS A 114 16.28 -7.77 7.45
CA LYS A 114 17.51 -8.54 7.20
C LYS A 114 17.53 -9.10 5.80
N ASN A 115 18.74 -9.30 5.25
CA ASN A 115 18.91 -9.91 3.93
C ASN A 115 18.14 -11.24 3.86
N SER A 116 17.39 -11.41 2.78
CA SER A 116 16.50 -12.56 2.56
C SER A 116 16.74 -13.19 1.19
N ASP A 117 17.96 -13.05 0.63
CA ASP A 117 18.29 -13.54 -0.71
C ASP A 117 18.26 -15.08 -0.79
N ASP A 118 18.33 -15.77 0.35
CA ASP A 118 18.13 -17.22 0.46
C ASP A 118 16.69 -17.66 0.15
N LEU A 119 15.71 -16.74 0.08
CA LEU A 119 14.39 -17.06 -0.48
C LEU A 119 14.48 -17.54 -1.93
N PHE A 120 15.46 -17.06 -2.70
CA PHE A 120 15.65 -17.46 -4.09
C PHE A 120 16.16 -18.88 -4.26
N ASP A 121 16.55 -19.58 -3.19
CA ASP A 121 16.91 -21.00 -3.24
C ASP A 121 15.68 -21.92 -3.31
N ASN A 122 14.49 -21.38 -3.03
CA ASN A 122 13.23 -22.14 -3.04
C ASN A 122 12.61 -22.26 -4.44
N ASP A 123 11.72 -23.24 -4.63
CA ASP A 123 10.96 -23.41 -5.87
C ASP A 123 9.63 -22.63 -5.85
N GLU A 124 9.04 -22.45 -7.03
CA GLU A 124 7.62 -22.09 -7.13
C GLU A 124 6.73 -23.29 -6.72
N PHE A 125 5.65 -23.12 -5.98
CA PHE A 125 5.18 -21.92 -5.27
C PHE A 125 5.58 -22.03 -3.80
N THR A 126 6.47 -21.17 -3.30
CA THR A 126 6.88 -21.17 -1.88
C THR A 126 6.38 -19.91 -1.19
N ALA A 127 5.67 -20.05 -0.09
CA ALA A 127 5.10 -18.91 0.65
C ALA A 127 5.07 -19.19 2.15
N VAL A 128 4.67 -18.20 2.94
CA VAL A 128 4.54 -18.34 4.40
C VAL A 128 3.08 -18.62 4.76
N THR A 129 2.85 -19.48 5.74
CA THR A 129 1.50 -19.78 6.28
C THR A 129 0.76 -18.51 6.69
N ASP A 130 -0.51 -18.40 6.33
CA ASP A 130 -1.41 -17.40 6.90
C ASP A 130 -1.61 -17.64 8.40
N ILE A 131 -1.71 -16.55 9.17
CA ILE A 131 -1.84 -16.64 10.63
C ILE A 131 -3.27 -16.94 11.10
N GLY A 132 -4.28 -16.61 10.28
CA GLY A 132 -5.68 -16.87 10.58
C GLY A 132 -6.08 -18.29 10.19
N TRP A 133 -5.70 -18.73 8.99
CA TRP A 133 -5.97 -20.07 8.48
C TRP A 133 -4.69 -20.73 7.96
N PRO A 134 -3.93 -21.47 8.81
CA PRO A 134 -2.58 -21.96 8.47
C PRO A 134 -2.48 -22.97 7.32
N ASP A 135 -3.60 -23.56 6.88
CA ASP A 135 -3.64 -24.40 5.68
C ASP A 135 -3.58 -23.57 4.39
N CYS A 136 -3.83 -22.27 4.49
CA CYS A 136 -3.57 -21.28 3.44
C CYS A 136 -2.20 -20.62 3.66
N PHE A 137 -1.60 -20.15 2.58
CA PHE A 137 -0.48 -19.21 2.66
C PHE A 137 -0.98 -17.76 2.64
N ASN A 138 -0.17 -16.87 3.21
CA ASN A 138 -0.31 -15.44 3.03
C ASN A 138 0.36 -15.01 1.71
N SER A 139 -0.37 -14.30 0.85
CA SER A 139 0.13 -13.90 -0.48
C SER A 139 1.01 -12.65 -0.48
N GLY A 140 1.33 -12.08 0.69
CA GLY A 140 2.20 -10.91 0.78
C GLY A 140 3.67 -11.21 0.56
N VAL A 141 4.10 -12.46 0.74
CA VAL A 141 5.46 -12.90 0.40
C VAL A 141 5.42 -14.29 -0.22
N PHE A 142 5.87 -14.41 -1.47
CA PHE A 142 5.99 -15.70 -2.14
C PHE A 142 7.09 -15.73 -3.20
N VAL A 143 7.64 -16.93 -3.43
CA VAL A 143 8.61 -17.24 -4.48
C VAL A 143 7.88 -17.85 -5.66
N PHE A 144 8.14 -17.32 -6.85
CA PHE A 144 7.50 -17.75 -8.09
C PHE A 144 8.46 -17.72 -9.28
N ARG A 145 8.04 -18.34 -10.40
CA ARG A 145 8.75 -18.31 -11.68
C ARG A 145 7.89 -17.57 -12.70
N PRO A 146 8.32 -16.40 -13.20
CA PRO A 146 7.61 -15.71 -14.26
C PRO A 146 7.38 -16.64 -15.47
N SER A 147 6.14 -16.67 -15.97
CA SER A 147 5.69 -17.54 -17.04
C SER A 147 4.39 -16.99 -17.63
N LEU A 148 4.39 -16.69 -18.93
CA LEU A 148 3.18 -16.27 -19.64
C LEU A 148 2.10 -17.36 -19.61
N GLN A 149 2.49 -18.64 -19.60
CA GLN A 149 1.56 -19.75 -19.48
C GLN A 149 0.87 -19.78 -18.11
N THR A 150 1.64 -19.58 -17.03
CA THR A 150 1.10 -19.50 -15.66
C THR A 150 0.19 -18.29 -15.53
N TYR A 151 0.61 -17.13 -16.05
CA TYR A 151 -0.21 -15.92 -16.11
C TYR A 151 -1.56 -16.15 -16.79
N SER A 152 -1.58 -16.66 -18.03
CA SER A 152 -2.83 -16.93 -18.76
C SER A 152 -3.72 -17.95 -18.05
N SER A 153 -3.12 -18.93 -17.38
CA SER A 153 -3.84 -19.94 -16.60
C SER A 153 -4.47 -19.33 -15.33
N LEU A 154 -3.74 -18.46 -14.61
CA LEU A 154 -4.25 -17.70 -13.47
C LEU A 154 -5.42 -16.79 -13.89
N LEU A 155 -5.31 -16.10 -15.03
CA LEU A 155 -6.41 -15.27 -15.54
C LEU A 155 -7.65 -16.10 -15.88
N THR A 156 -7.46 -17.20 -16.59
CA THR A 156 -8.56 -18.11 -16.95
C THR A 156 -9.23 -18.65 -15.69
N TYR A 157 -8.44 -19.04 -14.68
CA TYR A 157 -8.95 -19.51 -13.40
C TYR A 157 -9.72 -18.41 -12.67
N ALA A 158 -9.19 -17.18 -12.61
CA ALA A 158 -9.87 -16.04 -11.98
C ALA A 158 -11.23 -15.74 -12.64
N VAL A 159 -11.32 -15.80 -13.97
CA VAL A 159 -12.59 -15.61 -14.68
C VAL A 159 -13.59 -16.73 -14.36
N GLN A 160 -13.13 -17.98 -14.32
CA GLN A 160 -14.00 -19.15 -14.17
C GLN A 160 -14.43 -19.40 -12.73
N GLN A 161 -13.50 -19.28 -11.78
CA GLN A 161 -13.70 -19.68 -10.37
C GLN A 161 -13.75 -18.47 -9.44
N GLY A 162 -13.20 -17.32 -9.83
CA GLY A 162 -13.04 -16.17 -8.96
C GLY A 162 -12.00 -16.40 -7.85
N SER A 163 -12.15 -15.63 -6.77
CA SER A 163 -11.39 -15.78 -5.53
C SER A 163 -12.36 -15.98 -4.37
N PHE A 164 -12.07 -16.92 -3.47
CA PHE A 164 -12.96 -17.17 -2.32
C PHE A 164 -12.97 -16.03 -1.29
N ASP A 165 -11.92 -15.20 -1.25
CA ASP A 165 -11.84 -14.02 -0.37
C ASP A 165 -12.00 -12.69 -1.14
N GLY A 166 -12.24 -12.76 -2.45
CA GLY A 166 -12.30 -11.61 -3.36
C GLY A 166 -10.93 -10.99 -3.70
N GLY A 167 -9.85 -11.40 -3.01
CA GLY A 167 -8.49 -10.91 -3.16
C GLY A 167 -7.57 -11.86 -3.94
N ASP A 168 -6.28 -11.51 -4.01
CA ASP A 168 -5.25 -12.35 -4.61
C ASP A 168 -4.91 -13.57 -3.76
N GLN A 169 -5.00 -13.45 -2.43
CA GLN A 169 -4.68 -14.56 -1.53
C GLN A 169 -5.60 -15.75 -1.79
N GLY A 170 -6.91 -15.55 -1.89
CA GLY A 170 -7.84 -16.64 -2.17
C GLY A 170 -7.64 -17.26 -3.54
N LEU A 171 -7.45 -16.44 -4.57
CA LEU A 171 -7.19 -16.89 -5.93
C LEU A 171 -5.92 -17.76 -5.99
N LEU A 172 -4.82 -17.26 -5.43
CA LEU A 172 -3.54 -17.95 -5.46
C LEU A 172 -3.56 -19.24 -4.64
N ASN A 173 -4.22 -19.25 -3.46
CA ASN A 173 -4.37 -20.48 -2.67
C ASN A 173 -5.16 -21.55 -3.42
N SER A 174 -6.22 -21.16 -4.14
CA SER A 174 -6.99 -22.09 -4.97
C SER A 174 -6.22 -22.59 -6.20
N PHE A 175 -5.39 -21.74 -6.81
CA PHE A 175 -4.60 -22.10 -7.99
C PHE A 175 -3.35 -22.93 -7.66
N PHE A 176 -2.71 -22.68 -6.51
CA PHE A 176 -1.50 -23.37 -6.04
C PHE A 176 -1.76 -24.21 -4.79
N PRO A 177 -2.56 -25.30 -4.87
CA PRO A 177 -2.89 -26.12 -3.70
C PRO A 177 -1.69 -26.89 -3.12
N ASN A 178 -0.64 -27.10 -3.92
CA ASN A 178 0.57 -27.84 -3.53
C ASN A 178 1.77 -26.90 -3.28
N TRP A 179 1.54 -25.84 -2.51
CA TRP A 179 2.58 -24.87 -2.15
C TRP A 179 3.57 -25.43 -1.12
N LYS A 180 4.78 -24.86 -1.07
CA LYS A 180 5.83 -25.19 -0.08
C LYS A 180 5.87 -24.13 1.01
N ARG A 181 5.97 -24.56 2.26
CA ARG A 181 6.03 -23.67 3.42
C ARG A 181 7.44 -23.11 3.64
N ALA A 182 7.55 -21.78 3.64
CA ALA A 182 8.68 -21.02 4.17
C ALA A 182 8.47 -20.70 5.67
N SER A 183 9.57 -20.37 6.35
CA SER A 183 9.53 -19.96 7.76
C SER A 183 8.77 -18.65 7.95
N PHE A 184 8.05 -18.54 9.07
CA PHE A 184 7.27 -17.35 9.43
C PHE A 184 8.10 -16.06 9.49
N VAL A 185 9.41 -16.16 9.74
CA VAL A 185 10.32 -15.00 9.79
C VAL A 185 10.44 -14.25 8.46
N TYR A 186 10.07 -14.87 7.34
CA TYR A 186 10.06 -14.27 6.00
C TYR A 186 8.74 -13.55 5.66
N ASN A 187 7.74 -13.59 6.54
CA ASN A 187 6.48 -12.86 6.38
C ASN A 187 5.82 -12.76 7.76
N MET A 188 6.50 -12.09 8.69
CA MET A 188 5.99 -11.95 10.05
C MET A 188 4.91 -10.86 10.04
N THR A 189 3.65 -11.29 10.09
CA THR A 189 2.52 -10.37 10.04
C THR A 189 2.35 -9.63 11.37
N THR A 190 2.17 -8.32 11.31
CA THR A 190 1.82 -7.51 12.49
C THR A 190 0.31 -7.53 12.66
N ASN A 191 -0.20 -8.16 13.70
CA ASN A 191 -1.62 -8.13 14.03
C ASN A 191 -1.81 -8.06 15.54
N ALA A 192 -2.50 -7.02 16.00
CA ALA A 192 -2.91 -6.85 17.40
C ALA A 192 -3.60 -8.09 18.00
N SER A 193 -4.30 -8.88 17.17
CA SER A 193 -5.04 -10.08 17.60
C SER A 193 -4.21 -11.37 17.62
N TYR A 194 -3.06 -11.42 16.94
CA TYR A 194 -2.24 -12.64 16.79
C TYR A 194 -0.83 -12.50 17.39
N SER A 195 -0.66 -11.60 18.34
CA SER A 195 0.62 -11.50 19.03
C SER A 195 0.75 -12.64 20.02
N TYR A 196 1.23 -13.80 19.57
CA TYR A 196 1.75 -14.83 20.46
C TYR A 196 3.04 -14.28 21.11
N ALA A 197 2.87 -13.37 22.07
CA ALA A 197 3.92 -12.52 22.62
C ALA A 197 5.13 -13.31 23.14
N PRO A 198 4.99 -14.49 23.78
CA PRO A 198 6.12 -15.35 24.10
C PRO A 198 6.94 -15.77 22.89
N ALA A 199 6.29 -16.17 21.79
CA ALA A 199 6.98 -16.53 20.55
C ALA A 199 7.66 -15.32 19.91
N TYR A 200 7.00 -14.16 19.87
CA TYR A 200 7.65 -12.93 19.40
C TYR A 200 8.88 -12.61 20.25
N LYS A 201 8.78 -12.62 21.58
CA LYS A 201 9.92 -12.37 22.48
C LYS A 201 11.08 -13.34 22.24
N GLN A 202 10.79 -14.60 21.93
CA GLN A 202 11.78 -15.64 21.68
C GLN A 202 12.43 -15.53 20.29
N PHE A 203 11.66 -15.16 19.25
CA PHE A 203 12.07 -15.29 17.85
C PHE A 203 12.23 -13.95 17.11
N LYS A 204 11.90 -12.80 17.73
CA LYS A 204 11.96 -11.48 17.07
C LYS A 204 13.30 -11.18 16.42
N ASP A 205 14.40 -11.61 17.03
CA ASP A 205 15.74 -11.37 16.50
C ASP A 205 16.03 -12.20 15.24
N SER A 206 15.19 -13.18 14.90
CA SER A 206 15.28 -13.97 13.67
C SER A 206 14.40 -13.43 12.54
N VAL A 207 13.51 -12.47 12.82
CA VAL A 207 12.62 -11.87 11.82
C VAL A 207 13.45 -11.23 10.72
N ARG A 208 13.03 -11.45 9.48
CA ARG A 208 13.68 -10.92 8.28
C ARG A 208 12.79 -10.02 7.45
N ILE A 209 11.49 -10.31 7.41
CA ILE A 209 10.49 -9.50 6.72
C ILE A 209 9.28 -9.34 7.65
N VAL A 210 8.87 -8.10 7.84
CA VAL A 210 7.69 -7.70 8.61
C VAL A 210 6.61 -7.31 7.60
N HIS A 211 5.38 -7.78 7.80
CA HIS A 211 4.26 -7.47 6.91
C HIS A 211 3.15 -6.76 7.69
N PHE A 212 2.90 -5.50 7.35
CA PHE A 212 1.94 -4.63 8.02
C PHE A 212 0.51 -4.87 7.51
N ILE A 213 -0.04 -6.05 7.80
CA ILE A 213 -1.39 -6.44 7.40
C ILE A 213 -2.47 -5.59 8.09
N GLY A 214 -3.69 -5.65 7.55
CA GLY A 214 -4.84 -4.91 8.08
C GLY A 214 -4.96 -3.49 7.53
N ALA A 215 -5.93 -2.73 8.03
CA ALA A 215 -6.29 -1.42 7.49
C ALA A 215 -5.31 -0.29 7.91
N GLN A 216 -4.67 -0.44 9.08
CA GLN A 216 -3.74 0.55 9.62
C GLN A 216 -2.33 0.27 9.11
N LYS A 217 -1.98 0.92 8.00
CA LYS A 217 -0.65 0.84 7.38
C LYS A 217 0.33 1.82 8.04
N PRO A 218 1.65 1.57 7.97
CA PRO A 218 2.65 2.43 8.63
C PRO A 218 2.52 3.91 8.29
N TRP A 219 2.26 4.23 7.02
CA TRP A 219 2.08 5.59 6.49
C TRP A 219 0.78 6.28 6.93
N TYR A 220 -0.12 5.60 7.64
CA TYR A 220 -1.29 6.23 8.27
C TYR A 220 -1.05 6.62 9.73
N HIS A 221 0.06 6.19 10.34
CA HIS A 221 0.39 6.60 11.69
C HIS A 221 1.07 7.97 11.69
N SER A 222 0.77 8.79 12.70
CA SER A 222 1.54 10.01 12.93
C SER A 222 2.90 9.67 13.54
N TYR A 223 3.96 10.25 13.00
CA TYR A 223 5.34 10.08 13.41
C TYR A 223 5.94 11.42 13.84
N ASN A 224 6.55 11.43 15.02
CA ASN A 224 7.22 12.61 15.55
C ASN A 224 8.69 12.58 15.14
N LEU A 225 9.10 13.51 14.28
CA LEU A 225 10.48 13.61 13.78
C LEU A 225 11.48 14.00 14.88
N ASP A 226 11.05 14.73 15.90
CA ASP A 226 11.92 15.20 16.98
C ASP A 226 12.23 14.07 17.98
N SER A 227 11.24 13.22 18.30
CA SER A 227 11.43 12.07 19.20
C SER A 227 11.82 10.78 18.48
N GLY A 228 11.65 10.72 17.15
CA GLY A 228 11.90 9.53 16.35
C GLY A 228 10.90 8.40 16.61
N SER A 229 9.66 8.73 16.99
CA SER A 229 8.67 7.74 17.43
C SER A 229 7.27 7.98 16.88
N VAL A 230 6.57 6.89 16.59
CA VAL A 230 5.14 6.87 16.28
C VAL A 230 4.33 7.38 17.46
N MET A 231 3.25 8.10 17.16
CA MET A 231 2.31 8.66 18.12
C MET A 231 1.00 7.86 18.14
N GLY A 232 0.26 7.94 19.26
CA GLY A 232 -1.04 7.31 19.44
C GLY A 232 -1.00 5.98 20.21
N ASN A 233 -2.17 5.35 20.35
CA ASN A 233 -2.35 4.11 21.10
C ASN A 233 -2.00 2.90 20.24
N VAL A 234 -0.70 2.65 20.09
CA VAL A 234 -0.16 1.45 19.44
C VAL A 234 0.47 0.55 20.51
N THR A 235 0.38 -0.78 20.37
CA THR A 235 1.05 -1.66 21.34
C THR A 235 2.57 -1.50 21.28
N VAL A 236 3.29 -1.87 22.36
CA VAL A 236 4.75 -1.68 22.43
C VAL A 236 5.49 -2.35 21.26
N HIS A 237 5.13 -3.58 20.92
CA HIS A 237 5.80 -4.32 19.84
C HIS A 237 5.42 -3.78 18.45
N GLU A 238 4.15 -3.43 18.21
CA GLU A 238 3.76 -2.76 16.96
C GLU A 238 4.48 -1.43 16.79
N SER A 239 4.63 -0.66 17.88
CA SER A 239 5.34 0.62 17.85
C SER A 239 6.83 0.45 17.49
N GLU A 240 7.49 -0.60 18.00
CA GLU A 240 8.88 -0.94 17.64
C GLU A 240 9.03 -1.18 16.14
N LEU A 241 8.12 -1.95 15.55
CA LEU A 241 8.17 -2.31 14.13
C LEU A 241 7.77 -1.14 13.22
N ILE A 242 6.74 -0.38 13.59
CA ILE A 242 6.33 0.82 12.86
C ILE A 242 7.44 1.89 12.91
N ASN A 243 8.13 2.04 14.04
CA ASN A 243 9.29 2.94 14.13
C ASN A 243 10.43 2.51 13.21
N GLN A 244 10.66 1.21 13.02
CA GLN A 244 11.65 0.74 12.04
C GLN A 244 11.24 1.11 10.61
N TRP A 245 9.97 0.97 10.26
CA TRP A 245 9.45 1.41 8.96
C TRP A 245 9.66 2.92 8.75
N TRP A 246 9.25 3.74 9.74
CA TRP A 246 9.43 5.19 9.68
C TRP A 246 10.88 5.61 9.64
N LYS A 247 11.78 4.88 10.31
CA LYS A 247 13.22 5.15 10.23
C LYS A 247 13.74 5.01 8.80
N VAL A 248 13.40 3.92 8.11
CA VAL A 248 13.79 3.76 6.69
C VAL A 248 13.14 4.83 5.83
N PHE A 249 11.86 5.14 6.05
CA PHE A 249 11.17 6.20 5.32
C PHE A 249 11.86 7.56 5.48
N VAL A 250 12.14 7.98 6.72
CA VAL A 250 12.77 9.28 7.03
C VAL A 250 14.20 9.35 6.52
N ASP A 251 14.99 8.28 6.68
CA ASP A 251 16.40 8.29 6.30
C ASP A 251 16.60 8.17 4.78
N ASN A 252 15.73 7.44 4.06
CA ASN A 252 15.96 7.07 2.67
C ASN A 252 14.93 7.62 1.67
N VAL A 253 13.68 7.85 2.09
CA VAL A 253 12.58 8.21 1.18
C VAL A 253 12.25 9.69 1.28
N LEU A 254 12.01 10.19 2.49
CA LEU A 254 11.60 11.58 2.76
C LEU A 254 12.51 12.63 2.11
N PRO A 255 13.86 12.50 2.09
CA PRO A 255 14.73 13.51 1.48
C PRO A 255 14.56 13.66 -0.03
N GLY A 256 14.02 12.65 -0.72
CA GLY A 256 13.78 12.67 -2.16
C GLY A 256 12.39 13.17 -2.56
N LEU A 257 11.46 13.32 -1.60
CA LEU A 257 10.09 13.73 -1.90
C LEU A 257 9.98 15.23 -2.18
N ASN A 258 9.10 15.61 -3.11
CA ASN A 258 8.81 17.02 -3.37
C ASN A 258 7.92 17.64 -2.28
N GLU A 259 7.91 18.97 -2.21
CA GLU A 259 7.15 19.71 -1.18
C GLU A 259 5.65 19.38 -1.20
N GLU A 260 5.06 19.17 -2.37
CA GLU A 260 3.64 18.86 -2.51
C GLU A 260 3.29 17.51 -1.86
N THR A 261 4.10 16.48 -2.11
CA THR A 261 3.93 15.15 -1.52
C THR A 261 4.14 15.21 -0.01
N VAL A 262 5.20 15.89 0.44
CA VAL A 262 5.46 16.08 1.87
C VAL A 262 4.32 16.85 2.55
N SER A 263 3.76 17.86 1.89
CA SER A 263 2.62 18.63 2.40
C SER A 263 1.37 17.77 2.54
N ARG A 264 1.10 16.84 1.62
CA ARG A 264 0.00 15.86 1.79
C ARG A 264 0.24 14.90 2.95
N MET A 265 1.51 14.58 3.23
CA MET A 265 1.93 13.76 4.37
C MET A 265 2.07 14.53 5.69
N SER A 266 1.87 15.84 5.69
CA SER A 266 2.11 16.71 6.87
C SER A 266 1.23 16.37 8.07
N VAL A 267 0.07 15.73 7.84
CA VAL A 267 -0.79 15.22 8.92
C VAL A 267 -0.12 14.07 9.67
N GLN A 268 0.71 13.30 8.99
CA GLN A 268 1.48 12.20 9.60
C GLN A 268 2.83 12.67 10.15
N LEU A 269 3.50 13.65 9.53
CA LEU A 269 4.81 14.13 9.98
C LEU A 269 4.68 15.30 10.96
N VAL A 270 4.95 15.04 12.24
CA VAL A 270 4.91 16.08 13.28
C VAL A 270 6.32 16.47 13.68
N SER A 271 6.67 17.74 13.51
CA SER A 271 7.88 18.35 14.08
C SER A 271 7.55 19.72 14.68
N ARG A 272 8.27 20.10 15.74
CA ARG A 272 8.23 21.45 16.30
C ARG A 272 8.98 22.48 15.45
N LYS A 273 9.78 22.04 14.48
CA LYS A 273 10.52 22.90 13.56
C LYS A 273 9.96 22.74 12.14
N PRO A 274 9.87 23.81 11.33
CA PRO A 274 9.49 23.66 9.93
C PRO A 274 10.47 22.72 9.23
N VAL A 275 9.94 21.70 8.54
CA VAL A 275 10.74 20.77 7.73
C VAL A 275 11.32 21.57 6.56
N SER A 276 12.57 21.99 6.68
CA SER A 276 13.27 22.72 5.63
C SER A 276 13.79 21.75 4.57
N VAL A 277 13.17 21.74 3.39
CA VAL A 277 13.74 21.14 2.19
C VAL A 277 14.92 22.01 1.76
N SER A 278 16.11 21.43 1.62
CA SER A 278 17.29 22.17 1.17
C SER A 278 17.35 22.17 -0.35
N VAL A 279 17.03 23.32 -0.96
CA VAL A 279 17.19 23.56 -2.40
C VAL A 279 18.48 24.37 -2.64
N PRO A 280 19.32 24.05 -3.64
CA PRO A 280 20.45 24.90 -4.01
C PRO A 280 19.92 26.19 -4.64
N VAL A 281 20.20 27.33 -4.02
CA VAL A 281 19.80 28.66 -4.49
C VAL A 281 20.54 28.99 -5.79
N GLN A 282 19.80 29.20 -6.89
CA GLN A 282 20.28 29.99 -8.03
C GLN A 282 19.82 31.44 -7.84
N GLN A 283 20.75 32.38 -8.03
CA GLN A 283 20.61 33.80 -7.73
C GLN A 283 19.50 34.48 -8.56
N GLU A 284 18.64 35.23 -7.86
CA GLU A 284 17.56 36.07 -8.40
C GLU A 284 18.09 37.26 -9.22
N GLN A 285 17.33 37.66 -10.25
CA GLN A 285 17.30 39.04 -10.74
C GLN A 285 15.96 39.68 -10.37
N VAL A 286 16.07 40.78 -9.63
CA VAL A 286 14.98 41.61 -9.09
C VAL A 286 14.41 42.51 -10.19
N VAL A 287 13.06 42.59 -10.30
CA VAL A 287 12.39 43.71 -10.96
C VAL A 287 11.20 44.17 -10.10
N GLU A 288 11.08 45.49 -10.01
CA GLU A 288 10.39 46.29 -9.00
C GLU A 288 8.87 46.42 -9.20
N ALA A 289 8.16 46.72 -8.11
CA ALA A 289 6.71 46.61 -7.92
C ALA A 289 5.84 47.74 -8.50
N ALA A 290 4.55 47.44 -8.74
CA ALA A 290 3.47 48.43 -8.83
C ALA A 290 2.29 48.02 -7.93
N GLN A 291 1.72 48.99 -7.20
CA GLN A 291 0.70 48.85 -6.15
C GLN A 291 -0.74 48.57 -6.67
N PRO A 292 -1.63 48.01 -5.83
CA PRO A 292 -2.91 47.43 -6.25
C PRO A 292 -4.08 48.43 -6.30
N GLN A 293 -4.99 48.23 -7.26
CA GLN A 293 -6.32 48.87 -7.32
C GLN A 293 -7.38 48.05 -6.58
N ALA A 294 -8.21 48.76 -5.84
CA ALA A 294 -9.28 48.24 -4.97
C ALA A 294 -10.48 47.69 -5.77
N TYR A 295 -10.96 46.52 -5.35
CA TYR A 295 -12.27 45.99 -5.76
C TYR A 295 -13.14 45.77 -4.51
N HIS A 296 -14.35 46.33 -4.57
CA HIS A 296 -15.41 46.26 -3.56
C HIS A 296 -16.12 44.90 -3.61
N GLU A 297 -16.27 44.25 -2.45
CA GLU A 297 -17.26 43.18 -2.23
C GLU A 297 -18.63 43.76 -1.87
N PRO A 298 -19.74 43.20 -2.38
CA PRO A 298 -21.04 43.33 -1.76
C PRO A 298 -21.35 42.12 -0.84
N ALA A 299 -21.94 42.43 0.31
CA ALA A 299 -22.33 41.51 1.38
C ALA A 299 -23.37 40.45 0.94
N PRO A 300 -23.39 39.25 1.56
CA PRO A 300 -24.44 38.27 1.33
C PRO A 300 -25.70 38.60 2.15
N SER A 301 -26.83 38.64 1.45
CA SER A 301 -28.18 38.69 1.99
C SER A 301 -28.65 37.29 2.44
N ALA A 302 -29.30 37.23 3.60
CA ALA A 302 -29.94 36.03 4.11
C ALA A 302 -31.26 35.73 3.36
N PRO A 303 -31.62 34.45 3.12
CA PRO A 303 -33.00 34.08 2.87
C PRO A 303 -33.64 33.49 4.13
N THR A 304 -34.64 34.20 4.62
CA THR A 304 -35.77 33.67 5.39
C THR A 304 -36.59 32.69 4.53
N GLY A 305 -36.97 31.51 5.05
CA GLY A 305 -37.91 30.63 4.32
C GLY A 305 -38.28 29.32 5.03
N LYS A 306 -39.36 29.39 5.82
CA LYS A 306 -40.40 28.38 6.15
C LYS A 306 -40.18 26.89 5.79
N VAL A 307 -40.37 26.06 6.82
CA VAL A 307 -40.75 24.64 6.77
C VAL A 307 -42.16 24.50 6.20
N VAL A 308 -42.31 23.75 5.10
CA VAL A 308 -43.55 23.02 4.74
C VAL A 308 -43.17 21.76 3.96
N GLY A 309 -43.55 20.59 4.49
CA GLY A 309 -43.96 19.38 3.76
C GLY A 309 -43.02 18.75 2.73
N GLY A 310 -42.41 17.62 3.10
CA GLY A 310 -42.30 16.44 2.21
C GLY A 310 -41.22 16.42 1.13
N VAL A 311 -40.23 15.55 1.36
CA VAL A 311 -39.37 14.86 0.36
C VAL A 311 -38.16 15.63 -0.22
N GLU A 312 -36.99 15.03 0.03
CA GLU A 312 -35.70 15.09 -0.69
C GLU A 312 -34.96 16.43 -0.86
N VAL A 313 -34.04 16.72 0.07
CA VAL A 313 -32.70 17.26 -0.23
C VAL A 313 -31.73 16.75 0.85
N GLY A 314 -30.84 15.81 0.55
CA GLY A 314 -29.78 15.45 1.51
C GLY A 314 -29.07 14.11 1.39
N SER A 315 -29.40 13.24 0.43
CA SER A 315 -28.71 11.94 0.29
C SER A 315 -27.32 12.07 -0.35
N GLU A 316 -27.15 12.90 -1.38
CA GLU A 316 -25.86 13.00 -2.11
C GLU A 316 -24.76 13.66 -1.29
N VAL A 317 -25.05 14.79 -0.62
CA VAL A 317 -24.08 15.47 0.23
C VAL A 317 -23.71 14.61 1.45
N HIS A 318 -24.67 13.86 1.97
CA HIS A 318 -24.45 12.93 3.07
C HIS A 318 -23.60 11.72 2.62
N GLN A 319 -23.91 11.17 1.44
CA GLN A 319 -23.14 10.08 0.83
C GLN A 319 -21.70 10.51 0.50
N GLN A 320 -21.51 11.73 -0.02
CA GLN A 320 -20.18 12.29 -0.24
C GLN A 320 -19.41 12.42 1.07
N LYS A 321 -20.02 12.92 2.14
CA LYS A 321 -19.39 12.99 3.46
C LYS A 321 -19.00 11.60 3.99
N TRP A 322 -19.87 10.59 3.81
CA TRP A 322 -19.58 9.20 4.12
C TRP A 322 -18.38 8.65 3.33
N GLN A 323 -18.34 8.90 2.01
CA GLN A 323 -17.25 8.46 1.13
C GLN A 323 -15.90 9.11 1.47
N HIS A 324 -15.92 10.32 2.04
CA HIS A 324 -14.73 11.05 2.48
C HIS A 324 -14.44 10.88 3.98
N GLY A 325 -15.09 9.93 4.67
CA GLY A 325 -14.82 9.60 6.08
C GLY A 325 -15.31 10.64 7.10
N GLN A 326 -16.13 11.60 6.68
CA GLN A 326 -16.72 12.65 7.52
C GLN A 326 -18.07 12.20 8.08
N ILE A 327 -18.04 11.15 8.91
CA ILE A 327 -19.25 10.48 9.44
C ILE A 327 -19.66 11.12 10.77
N GLU A 328 -20.95 11.40 10.94
CA GLU A 328 -21.49 12.06 12.15
C GLU A 328 -21.95 11.03 13.20
N TYR A 329 -20.99 10.38 13.86
CA TYR A 329 -21.24 9.24 14.76
C TYR A 329 -22.14 9.53 15.98
N THR A 330 -22.33 10.79 16.36
CA THR A 330 -23.19 11.21 17.47
C THR A 330 -24.52 11.80 17.01
N GLY A 331 -24.74 11.91 15.70
CA GLY A 331 -25.88 12.58 15.08
C GLY A 331 -26.60 11.67 14.11
N ARG A 332 -26.73 12.09 12.85
CA ARG A 332 -27.49 11.34 11.84
C ARG A 332 -26.94 9.92 11.61
N ASP A 333 -25.63 9.72 11.76
CA ASP A 333 -24.95 8.44 11.56
C ASP A 333 -24.71 7.66 12.85
N ALA A 334 -25.39 8.01 13.94
CA ALA A 334 -25.32 7.25 15.16
C ALA A 334 -25.76 5.80 14.94
N PHE A 335 -25.06 4.87 15.59
CA PHE A 335 -25.32 3.43 15.50
C PHE A 335 -26.79 3.08 15.77
N SER A 336 -27.43 3.77 16.72
CA SER A 336 -28.85 3.60 17.02
C SER A 336 -29.77 3.89 15.84
N ASN A 337 -29.42 4.87 15.00
CA ASN A 337 -30.22 5.26 13.83
C ASN A 337 -30.00 4.28 12.67
N ILE A 338 -28.76 3.84 12.47
CA ILE A 338 -28.41 2.84 11.46
C ILE A 338 -29.10 1.50 11.80
N GLN A 339 -29.03 1.06 13.06
CA GLN A 339 -29.70 -0.15 13.53
C GLN A 339 -31.22 -0.05 13.34
N ALA A 340 -31.83 1.07 13.73
CA ALA A 340 -33.27 1.29 13.56
C ALA A 340 -33.71 1.27 12.09
N HIS A 341 -32.89 1.78 11.17
CA HIS A 341 -33.15 1.72 9.73
C HIS A 341 -33.07 0.29 9.19
N LEU A 342 -32.04 -0.46 9.57
CA LEU A 342 -31.86 -1.87 9.18
C LEU A 342 -33.00 -2.74 9.70
N ASP A 343 -33.38 -2.57 10.98
CA ASP A 343 -34.48 -3.30 11.61
C ASP A 343 -35.83 -3.01 10.94
N ALA A 344 -36.02 -1.80 10.40
CA ALA A 344 -37.23 -1.42 9.66
C ALA A 344 -37.27 -2.00 8.24
N GLN A 345 -36.12 -2.17 7.57
CA GLN A 345 -36.03 -2.71 6.21
C GLN A 345 -36.02 -4.25 6.20
N LEU A 346 -35.49 -4.89 7.24
CA LEU A 346 -35.37 -6.36 7.36
C LEU A 346 -36.61 -7.05 7.93
N LYS A 347 -37.64 -6.29 8.34
CA LYS A 347 -38.94 -6.81 8.81
C LYS A 347 -39.99 -6.98 7.71
N LYS A 348 -39.61 -7.06 6.44
CA LYS A 348 -40.51 -7.35 5.32
C LYS A 348 -40.27 -8.73 4.73
#